data_AF-A0A5K1HBR8-F1
#
_entry.id   AF-A0A5K1HBR8-F1
#
_cell.length_a   1.000
_cell.length_b   1.000
_cell.length_c   1.000
_cell.angle_alpha   90.00
_cell.angle_beta   90.00
_cell.angle_gamma   90.00
#
_symmetry.space_group_name_H-M   'P 1'
#
loop_
_entity.id
_entity.type
_entity.pdbx_description
1 polymer ?
#
loop_
_entity_poly.entity_id
_entity_poly.type
_entity_poly.pdbx_seq_one_letter_code
_entity_poly.pdbx_strand_id
1 'polypeptide(L)'
;SLGFLLVGTSSYFGRNLISLFPSQQIVFFPQGIVMCFYGIAGLFISSYLWCTILWSVGSGYDKFDRKEGIVCIFRWGFPGRNRRIFFRFRIRDIRSIRIEVKEGLFPRRVLYMEIGGRGDIPLTRTDENLTPREIEQKAAESAYFLRVPIE
;
A
#
# COMPACT_ATOMS: atom_id res chain seq x y z
N SER A 1 -1.08 14.04 -17.04
CA SER A 1 -0.67 15.27 -16.30
C SER A 1 0.20 16.19 -17.15
N LEU A 2 1.36 15.74 -17.64
CA LEU A 2 2.26 16.56 -18.49
C LEU A 2 1.59 17.12 -19.75
N GLY A 3 0.81 16.30 -20.47
CA GLY A 3 0.08 16.74 -21.66
C GLY A 3 -0.88 17.91 -21.39
N PHE A 4 -1.65 17.86 -20.30
CA PHE A 4 -2.56 18.95 -19.93
C PHE A 4 -1.84 20.24 -19.55
N LEU A 5 -0.73 20.13 -18.81
CA LEU A 5 0.09 21.30 -18.46
C LEU A 5 0.71 21.94 -19.71
N LEU A 6 1.24 21.13 -20.61
CA LEU A 6 1.85 21.60 -21.86
C LEU A 6 0.82 22.21 -22.81
N VAL A 7 -0.38 21.63 -22.94
CA VAL A 7 -1.48 22.21 -23.74
C VAL A 7 -1.97 23.54 -23.17
N GLY A 8 -2.16 23.64 -21.85
CA GLY A 8 -2.55 24.90 -21.22
C GLY A 8 -1.48 26.00 -21.32
N THR A 9 -0.20 25.64 -21.22
CA THR A 9 0.93 26.58 -21.38
C THR A 9 1.08 27.01 -22.85
N SER A 10 0.88 26.08 -23.78
CA SER A 10 0.87 26.34 -25.23
C SER A 10 -0.25 27.31 -25.62
N SER A 11 -1.43 27.16 -25.01
CA SER A 11 -2.57 28.07 -25.17
C SER A 11 -2.30 29.46 -24.58
N TYR A 12 -1.56 29.57 -23.47
CA TYR A 12 -1.15 30.87 -22.90
C TYR A 12 -0.20 31.65 -23.82
N PHE A 13 0.80 30.96 -24.40
CA PHE A 13 1.80 31.58 -25.26
C PHE A 13 1.36 31.74 -26.73
N GLY A 14 0.22 31.19 -27.12
CA GLY A 14 -0.27 31.21 -28.50
C GLY A 14 0.64 30.51 -29.51
N ARG A 15 1.54 29.64 -29.04
CA ARG A 15 2.52 28.89 -29.85
C ARG A 15 2.36 27.40 -29.58
N ASN A 16 2.34 26.58 -30.62
CA ASN A 16 2.34 25.12 -30.51
C ASN A 16 3.65 24.63 -29.85
N LEU A 17 3.68 24.49 -28.52
CA LEU A 17 4.82 23.89 -27.80
C LEU A 17 4.96 22.39 -28.05
N ILE A 18 3.92 21.75 -28.59
CA ILE A 18 3.88 20.33 -28.96
C ILE A 18 3.42 20.24 -30.42
N SER A 19 4.21 19.57 -31.28
CA SER A 19 3.83 19.26 -32.68
C SER A 19 2.70 18.22 -32.78
N LEU A 20 2.46 17.46 -31.71
CA LEU A 20 1.49 16.37 -31.62
C LEU A 20 0.02 16.81 -31.46
N PHE A 21 -0.25 18.05 -31.04
CA PHE A 21 -1.61 18.56 -30.81
C PHE A 21 -1.73 20.01 -31.30
N PRO A 22 -2.69 20.35 -32.18
CA PRO A 22 -2.90 21.72 -32.62
C PRO A 22 -3.48 22.56 -31.46
N SER A 23 -2.64 23.36 -30.80
CA SER A 23 -3.05 24.25 -29.70
C SER A 23 -3.78 25.51 -30.16
N GLN A 24 -3.81 25.76 -31.48
CA GLN A 24 -4.48 26.92 -32.09
C GLN A 24 -6.01 26.94 -31.90
N GLN A 25 -6.63 25.82 -31.50
CA GLN A 25 -8.09 25.75 -31.30
C GLN A 25 -8.55 25.97 -29.85
N ILE A 26 -7.63 25.97 -28.87
CA ILE A 26 -8.02 26.05 -27.44
C ILE A 26 -7.82 27.48 -26.94
N VAL A 27 -8.94 28.15 -26.64
CA VAL A 27 -8.93 29.47 -26.00
C VAL A 27 -8.43 29.35 -24.56
N PHE A 28 -7.44 30.18 -24.20
CA PHE A 28 -6.79 30.11 -22.89
C PHE A 28 -7.77 30.28 -21.73
N PHE A 29 -8.71 31.22 -21.87
CA PHE A 29 -9.77 31.45 -20.89
C PHE A 29 -11.10 30.87 -21.41
N PRO A 30 -11.84 30.04 -20.64
CA PRO A 30 -11.48 29.45 -19.34
C PRO A 30 -10.75 28.09 -19.45
N GLN A 31 -10.77 27.48 -20.63
CA GLN A 31 -10.40 26.07 -20.83
C GLN A 31 -8.92 25.78 -20.62
N GLY A 32 -8.02 26.65 -21.09
CA GLY A 32 -6.58 26.53 -20.90
C GLY A 32 -6.17 26.59 -19.43
N ILE A 33 -6.79 27.48 -18.64
CA ILE A 33 -6.56 27.59 -17.19
C ILE A 33 -6.94 26.29 -16.48
N VAL A 34 -8.11 25.74 -16.79
CA VAL A 34 -8.58 24.48 -16.21
C VAL A 34 -7.62 23.32 -16.56
N MET A 35 -7.13 23.28 -17.80
CA MET A 35 -6.12 22.29 -18.22
C MET A 35 -4.79 22.45 -17.48
N CYS A 36 -4.31 23.67 -17.25
CA CYS A 36 -3.13 23.92 -16.42
C CYS A 36 -3.34 23.42 -14.99
N PHE A 37 -4.48 23.73 -14.37
CA PHE A 37 -4.78 23.31 -13.00
C PHE A 37 -4.77 21.78 -12.85
N TYR A 38 -5.48 21.06 -13.71
CA TYR A 38 -5.47 19.59 -13.70
C TYR A 38 -4.09 19.01 -14.05
N GLY A 39 -3.33 19.67 -14.92
CA GLY A 39 -1.95 19.29 -15.24
C GLY A 39 -1.04 19.36 -14.01
N ILE A 40 -1.09 20.46 -13.26
CA ILE A 40 -0.31 20.68 -12.04
C ILE A 40 -0.74 19.69 -10.94
N ALA A 41 -2.05 19.60 -10.66
CA ALA A 41 -2.57 18.68 -9.65
C ALA A 41 -2.18 17.22 -9.95
N GLY A 42 -2.33 16.81 -11.22
CA GLY A 42 -1.92 15.49 -11.67
C GLY A 42 -0.41 15.26 -11.56
N LEU A 43 0.43 16.28 -11.76
CA LEU A 43 1.88 16.17 -11.60
C LEU A 43 2.27 15.94 -10.14
N PHE A 44 1.65 16.68 -9.20
CA PHE A 44 1.89 16.47 -7.78
C PHE A 44 1.47 15.07 -7.33
N ILE A 45 0.29 14.60 -7.75
CA ILE A 45 -0.19 13.25 -7.43
C ILE A 45 0.72 12.18 -8.05
N SER A 46 1.08 12.32 -9.33
CA SER A 46 1.97 11.37 -10.01
C SER A 46 3.36 11.35 -9.38
N SER A 47 3.92 12.51 -9.04
CA SER A 47 5.22 12.63 -8.36
C SER A 47 5.16 11.96 -6.99
N TYR A 48 4.12 12.23 -6.20
CA TYR A 48 3.91 11.57 -4.91
C TYR A 48 3.86 10.04 -5.05
N LEU A 49 3.05 9.52 -5.99
CA LEU A 49 2.95 8.09 -6.22
C LEU A 49 4.30 7.48 -6.63
N TRP A 50 4.99 8.12 -7.57
CA TRP A 50 6.31 7.68 -8.02
C TRP A 50 7.31 7.65 -6.86
N CYS A 51 7.31 8.68 -6.01
CA CYS A 51 8.11 8.72 -4.79
C CYS A 51 7.75 7.56 -3.85
N THR A 52 6.47 7.28 -3.61
CA THR A 52 6.08 6.14 -2.73
C THR A 52 6.57 4.79 -3.25
N ILE A 53 6.57 4.59 -4.58
CA ILE A 53 7.10 3.39 -5.22
C ILE A 53 8.63 3.33 -5.11
N LEU A 54 9.33 4.42 -5.44
CA LEU A 54 10.79 4.52 -5.32
C LEU A 54 11.28 4.25 -3.90
N TRP A 55 10.60 4.79 -2.90
CA TRP A 55 10.91 4.55 -1.49
C TRP A 55 10.40 3.20 -0.97
N SER A 56 9.71 2.42 -1.82
CA SER A 56 9.13 1.11 -1.47
C SER A 56 8.34 1.17 -0.16
N VAL A 57 7.53 2.22 -0.01
CA VAL A 57 6.73 2.45 1.20
C VAL A 57 5.73 1.30 1.35
N GLY A 58 5.68 0.70 2.54
CA GLY A 58 4.87 -0.49 2.85
C GLY A 58 5.57 -1.83 2.57
N SER A 59 6.72 -1.83 1.87
CA SER A 59 7.49 -3.06 1.62
C SER A 59 8.09 -3.63 2.91
N GLY A 60 8.29 -4.93 2.97
CA GLY A 60 8.84 -5.58 4.15
C GLY A 60 8.88 -7.10 4.02
N TYR A 61 9.26 -7.76 5.10
CA TYR A 61 9.29 -9.21 5.20
C TYR A 61 8.94 -9.67 6.61
N ASP A 62 8.46 -10.90 6.70
CA ASP A 62 8.16 -11.58 7.95
C ASP A 62 9.08 -12.80 8.06
N LYS A 63 9.93 -12.82 9.08
CA LYS A 63 10.86 -13.92 9.35
C LYS A 63 10.40 -14.65 10.61
N PHE A 64 10.10 -15.94 10.46
CA PHE A 64 9.76 -16.83 11.56
C PHE A 64 10.89 -17.84 11.76
N ASP A 65 11.67 -17.68 12.83
CA ASP A 65 12.78 -18.59 13.14
C ASP A 65 12.44 -19.49 14.33
N ARG A 66 12.14 -20.76 14.04
CA ARG A 66 11.79 -21.76 15.06
C ARG A 66 13.01 -22.28 15.83
N LYS A 67 14.22 -22.21 15.24
CA LYS A 67 15.45 -22.66 15.92
C LYS A 67 15.86 -21.66 17.00
N GLU A 68 15.78 -20.36 16.68
CA GLU A 68 16.08 -19.30 17.64
C GLU A 68 14.87 -18.92 18.51
N GLY A 69 13.66 -19.33 18.14
CA GLY A 69 12.44 -19.05 18.90
C GLY A 69 11.93 -17.62 18.73
N ILE A 70 12.26 -16.95 17.62
CA ILE A 70 12.06 -15.52 17.41
C ILE A 70 11.24 -15.27 16.13
N VAL A 71 10.32 -14.33 16.22
CA VAL A 71 9.62 -13.76 15.07
C VAL A 71 10.06 -12.31 14.89
N CYS A 72 10.35 -11.96 13.64
CA CYS A 72 10.73 -10.62 13.22
C CYS A 72 9.80 -10.15 12.10
N ILE A 73 9.11 -9.04 12.33
CA ILE A 73 8.27 -8.37 11.33
C ILE A 73 8.93 -7.05 11.00
N PHE A 74 9.28 -6.88 9.72
CA PHE A 74 9.93 -5.68 9.23
C PHE A 74 9.07 -5.01 8.17
N ARG A 75 8.88 -3.69 8.28
CA ARG A 75 8.17 -2.86 7.31
C ARG A 75 8.90 -1.53 7.09
N TRP A 76 8.94 -1.09 5.84
CA TRP A 76 9.36 0.24 5.44
C TRP A 76 8.17 1.20 5.52
N GLY A 77 8.24 2.18 6.40
CA GLY A 77 7.32 3.30 6.45
C GLY A 77 7.68 4.43 5.49
N PHE A 78 6.97 5.54 5.63
CA PHE A 78 7.25 6.77 4.90
C PHE A 78 8.65 7.32 5.21
N PRO A 79 9.29 8.02 4.27
CA PRO A 79 10.59 8.65 4.50
C PRO A 79 10.54 9.58 5.73
N GLY A 80 11.48 9.39 6.66
CA GLY A 80 11.53 10.12 7.94
C GLY A 80 12.47 9.46 8.95
N ARG A 81 12.54 10.01 10.18
CA ARG A 81 13.41 9.47 11.26
C ARG A 81 13.03 8.04 11.65
N ASN A 82 11.75 7.71 11.67
CA ASN A 82 11.23 6.37 12.00
C ASN A 82 10.76 5.62 10.76
N ARG A 83 11.56 5.65 9.69
CA ARG A 83 11.23 4.94 8.43
C ARG A 83 11.18 3.42 8.62
N ARG A 84 11.99 2.86 9.52
CA ARG A 84 12.04 1.41 9.75
C ARG A 84 11.12 1.04 10.91
N ILE A 85 10.07 0.29 10.60
CA ILE A 85 9.19 -0.31 11.60
C ILE A 85 9.65 -1.75 11.76
N PHE A 86 10.18 -2.06 12.95
CA PHE A 86 10.73 -3.38 13.25
C PHE A 86 10.15 -3.90 14.56
N PHE A 87 9.45 -5.03 14.47
CA PHE A 87 8.93 -5.74 15.63
C PHE A 87 9.66 -7.06 15.79
N ARG A 88 10.15 -7.31 17.00
CA ARG A 88 10.75 -8.60 17.41
C ARG A 88 10.04 -9.10 18.65
N PHE A 89 9.60 -10.35 18.61
CA PHE A 89 8.93 -11.04 19.72
C PHE A 89 9.33 -12.51 19.75
N ARG A 90 9.11 -13.17 20.88
CA ARG A 90 9.38 -14.60 21.01
C ARG A 90 8.17 -15.38 20.53
N ILE A 91 8.40 -16.56 19.95
CA ILE A 91 7.31 -17.45 19.53
C ILE A 91 6.43 -17.84 20.72
N ARG A 92 7.00 -17.91 21.93
CA ARG A 92 6.27 -18.22 23.18
C ARG A 92 5.23 -17.16 23.56
N ASP A 93 5.38 -15.93 23.06
CA ASP A 93 4.46 -14.84 23.37
C ASP A 93 3.22 -14.87 22.44
N ILE A 94 3.24 -15.71 21.40
CA ILE A 94 2.13 -15.91 20.46
C ILE A 94 1.12 -16.85 21.11
N ARG A 95 -0.12 -16.42 21.23
CA ARG A 95 -1.19 -17.19 21.88
C ARG A 95 -1.98 -18.03 20.90
N SER A 96 -2.50 -17.40 19.86
CA SER A 96 -3.39 -18.00 18.89
C SER A 96 -3.25 -17.31 17.53
N ILE A 97 -3.75 -17.98 16.51
CA ILE A 97 -3.99 -17.38 15.20
C ILE A 97 -5.49 -17.20 15.04
N ARG A 98 -5.92 -15.96 14.88
CA ARG A 98 -7.33 -15.60 14.78
C ARG A 98 -7.72 -15.30 13.34
N ILE A 99 -8.86 -15.83 12.89
CA ILE A 99 -9.44 -15.47 11.59
C ILE A 99 -10.56 -14.46 11.81
N GLU A 100 -10.34 -13.20 11.45
CA GLU A 100 -11.40 -12.19 11.53
C GLU A 100 -12.12 -12.10 10.17
N VAL A 101 -13.43 -12.34 10.20
CA VAL A 101 -14.32 -12.15 9.05
C VAL A 101 -15.05 -10.83 9.24
N LYS A 102 -14.65 -9.80 8.47
CA LYS A 102 -15.40 -8.54 8.42
C LYS A 102 -16.54 -8.69 7.41
N GLU A 103 -17.74 -8.86 7.94
CA GLU A 103 -18.99 -8.87 7.16
C GLU A 103 -19.42 -7.43 6.84
N GLY A 104 -19.70 -7.15 5.56
CA GLY A 104 -20.07 -5.84 5.06
C GLY A 104 -20.24 -5.87 3.53
N LEU A 105 -20.36 -4.70 2.89
CA LEU A 105 -20.51 -4.61 1.42
C LEU A 105 -19.35 -5.26 0.65
N PHE A 106 -18.17 -5.32 1.28
CA PHE A 106 -16.99 -6.03 0.78
C PHE A 106 -16.50 -6.97 1.88
N PRO A 107 -16.94 -8.24 1.89
CA PRO A 107 -16.49 -9.19 2.89
C PRO A 107 -14.98 -9.39 2.76
N ARG A 108 -14.25 -9.16 3.85
CA ARG A 108 -12.81 -9.38 3.91
C ARG A 108 -12.48 -10.27 5.09
N ARG A 109 -11.59 -11.22 4.84
CA ARG A 109 -11.09 -12.13 5.85
C ARG A 109 -9.61 -11.85 6.04
N VAL A 110 -9.21 -11.59 7.27
CA VAL A 110 -7.83 -11.25 7.61
C VAL A 110 -7.34 -12.20 8.69
N LEU A 111 -6.14 -12.74 8.50
CA LEU A 111 -5.47 -13.57 9.50
C LEU A 111 -4.74 -12.66 10.48
N TYR A 112 -5.01 -12.81 11.76
CA TYR A 112 -4.33 -12.11 12.85
C TYR A 112 -3.55 -13.09 13.71
N MET A 113 -2.41 -12.62 14.20
CA MET A 113 -1.64 -13.29 15.24
C MET A 113 -1.87 -12.56 16.56
N GLU A 114 -2.45 -13.23 17.54
CA GLU A 114 -2.58 -12.66 18.90
C GLU A 114 -1.26 -12.82 19.65
N ILE A 115 -0.73 -11.69 20.11
CA ILE A 115 0.49 -11.66 20.94
C ILE A 115 0.10 -11.21 22.35
N GLY A 116 0.48 -12.01 23.34
CA GLY A 116 0.24 -11.72 24.75
C GLY A 116 0.80 -10.36 25.15
N GLY A 117 -0.10 -9.41 25.45
CA GLY A 117 0.25 -8.08 25.97
C GLY A 117 0.67 -7.02 24.94
N ARG A 118 0.63 -7.31 23.63
CA ARG A 118 0.99 -6.34 22.56
C ARG A 118 -0.08 -6.11 21.49
N GLY A 119 -1.18 -6.88 21.52
CA GLY A 119 -2.27 -6.78 20.55
C GLY A 119 -2.06 -7.63 19.30
N ASP A 120 -3.02 -7.54 18.38
CA ASP A 120 -3.12 -8.43 17.22
C ASP A 120 -2.33 -7.89 16.04
N ILE A 121 -1.46 -8.72 15.45
CA ILE A 121 -0.69 -8.36 14.24
C ILE A 121 -1.28 -9.08 13.02
N PRO A 122 -1.72 -8.35 11.97
CA PRO A 122 -2.20 -8.99 10.76
C PRO A 122 -1.06 -9.72 10.04
N LEU A 123 -1.28 -10.99 9.75
CA LEU A 123 -0.38 -11.87 9.00
C LEU A 123 -0.61 -11.81 7.48
N THR A 124 -1.84 -11.52 7.06
CA THR A 124 -2.20 -11.40 5.65
C THR A 124 -2.11 -9.95 5.19
N ARG A 125 -1.71 -9.75 3.92
CA ARG A 125 -1.81 -8.43 3.31
C ARG A 125 -3.29 -8.08 3.13
N THR A 126 -3.67 -6.85 3.45
CA THR A 126 -5.08 -6.38 3.48
C THR A 126 -5.76 -6.39 2.09
N ASP A 127 -5.00 -6.62 1.03
CA ASP A 127 -5.41 -6.66 -0.37
C ASP A 127 -5.59 -8.08 -0.95
N GLU A 128 -5.20 -9.14 -0.23
CA GLU A 128 -5.42 -10.52 -0.69
C GLU A 128 -6.90 -10.93 -0.46
N ASN A 129 -7.71 -10.91 -1.53
CA ASN A 129 -9.04 -11.54 -1.54
C ASN A 129 -8.89 -13.06 -1.70
N LEU A 130 -8.49 -13.73 -0.61
CA LEU A 130 -8.40 -15.18 -0.57
C LEU A 130 -9.79 -15.81 -0.43
N THR A 131 -9.97 -16.98 -1.04
CA THR A 131 -11.17 -17.78 -0.82
C THR A 131 -11.22 -18.29 0.62
N PRO A 132 -12.41 -18.63 1.15
CA PRO A 132 -12.57 -19.20 2.49
C PRO A 132 -11.59 -20.34 2.79
N ARG A 133 -11.47 -21.27 1.83
CA ARG A 133 -10.63 -22.46 1.93
C ARG A 133 -9.13 -22.12 1.96
N GLU A 134 -8.69 -21.15 1.16
CA GLU A 134 -7.29 -20.74 1.13
C GLU A 134 -6.86 -20.07 2.44
N ILE A 135 -7.73 -19.27 3.06
CA ILE A 135 -7.44 -18.65 4.36
C ILE A 135 -7.39 -19.70 5.46
N GLU A 136 -8.35 -20.62 5.49
CA GLU A 136 -8.35 -21.72 6.46
C GLU A 136 -7.09 -22.59 6.33
N GLN A 137 -6.68 -22.89 5.10
CA GLN A 137 -5.45 -23.62 4.85
C GLN A 137 -4.21 -22.83 5.32
N LYS A 138 -4.11 -21.55 4.98
CA LYS A 138 -2.99 -20.68 5.38
C LYS A 138 -2.94 -20.51 6.90
N ALA A 139 -4.09 -20.42 7.57
CA ALA A 139 -4.22 -20.38 9.01
C ALA A 139 -3.76 -21.70 9.65
N ALA A 140 -4.21 -22.84 9.11
CA ALA A 140 -3.82 -24.16 9.58
C ALA A 140 -2.31 -24.41 9.42
N GLU A 141 -1.73 -24.06 8.28
CA GLU A 141 -0.28 -24.14 8.04
C GLU A 141 0.50 -23.26 9.03
N SER A 142 0.05 -22.03 9.25
CA SER A 142 0.69 -21.09 10.19
C SER A 142 0.60 -21.59 11.64
N ALA A 143 -0.57 -22.10 12.05
CA ALA A 143 -0.82 -22.60 13.39
C ALA A 143 -0.02 -23.89 13.65
N TYR A 144 0.03 -24.79 12.67
CA TYR A 144 0.86 -25.98 12.72
C TYR A 144 2.36 -25.64 12.82
N PHE A 145 2.81 -24.65 12.05
CA PHE A 145 4.20 -24.19 12.08
C PHE A 145 4.59 -23.60 13.44
N LEU A 146 3.71 -22.78 14.04
CA LEU A 146 3.93 -22.09 15.31
C LEU A 146 3.57 -22.94 16.54
N ARG A 147 2.82 -24.05 16.35
CA ARG A 147 2.23 -24.89 17.42
C ARG A 147 1.31 -24.12 18.36
N VAL A 148 0.46 -23.27 17.80
CA VAL A 148 -0.56 -22.50 18.53
C VAL A 148 -1.96 -22.88 18.05
N PRO A 149 -3.00 -22.75 18.91
CA PRO A 149 -4.37 -22.98 18.50
C PRO A 149 -4.84 -21.93 17.47
N ILE A 150 -5.88 -22.31 16.71
CA ILE A 150 -6.62 -21.42 15.80
C ILE A 150 -7.89 -20.98 16.51
N GLU A 151 -8.22 -19.69 16.43
CA GLU A 151 -9.42 -19.06 17.02
C GLU A 151 -10.27 -18.31 16.00
#